data_AF-A0A3P7HK57-F1
#
_entry.id   AF-A0A3P7HK57-F1
#
_cell.length_a   1.000
_cell.length_b   1.000
_cell.length_c   1.000
_cell.angle_alpha   90.00
_cell.angle_beta   90.00
_cell.angle_gamma   90.00
#
_symmetry.space_group_name_H-M   'P 1'
#
loop_
_entity.id
_entity.type
_entity.pdbx_description
1 polymer ?
#
loop_
_entity_poly.entity_id
_entity_poly.type
_entity_poly.pdbx_seq_one_letter_code
_entity_poly.pdbx_strand_id
1 'polypeptide(L)'
;MFNNFHYLRYVYPAIAVFGILGNVLNLSVLLNRSMRTRPNTFLAVLAFADIIFLSLLFPNILANYSFFTFNYYFRYFYFHTKVHLISMANWCSAVAIWCVIAVCADRLAGIRDPLYARSAWSWWRLPIVIVTVVAVAGGLTFYQNFEYYCLVRSYCRETQLYSRCLPIYSETWFGNRENPFSPLFRQIISLCVLIYALTMIILPIVLLTILNLMLLYALRKRQKNLTMSADLNERRKTAGQLHLQKTEHRVTLTVAFIVTMFTLTNGPSALMHLIRTAYGLKQQELYDLTMICRSVRLL
;
A
#
# COMPACT_ATOMS: atom_id res chain seq x y z
N MET A 1 22.44 -3.03 -19.96
CA MET A 1 21.72 -2.38 -18.84
C MET A 1 20.90 -1.14 -19.24
N PHE A 2 21.01 -0.63 -20.49
CA PHE A 2 20.26 0.56 -20.95
C PHE A 2 18.82 0.30 -21.45
N ASN A 3 18.50 -0.92 -21.91
CA ASN A 3 17.16 -1.23 -22.44
C ASN A 3 16.05 -1.29 -21.38
N ASN A 4 16.36 -1.56 -20.11
CA ASN A 4 15.35 -1.66 -19.06
C ASN A 4 14.75 -0.29 -18.66
N PHE A 5 15.52 0.80 -18.76
CA PHE A 5 15.05 2.15 -18.39
C PHE A 5 13.97 2.68 -19.34
N HIS A 6 13.99 2.29 -20.62
CA HIS A 6 12.97 2.73 -21.58
C HIS A 6 11.60 2.11 -21.28
N TYR A 7 11.53 0.83 -20.92
CA TYR A 7 10.27 0.17 -20.58
C TYR A 7 9.65 0.74 -19.31
N LEU A 8 10.46 0.96 -18.26
CA LEU A 8 10.02 1.57 -17.01
C LEU A 8 9.37 2.96 -17.23
N ARG A 9 9.93 3.75 -18.16
CA ARG A 9 9.44 5.11 -18.49
C ARG A 9 8.03 5.14 -19.08
N TYR A 10 7.62 4.10 -19.83
CA TYR A 10 6.28 4.01 -20.41
C TYR A 10 5.29 3.23 -19.55
N VAL A 11 5.76 2.23 -18.81
CA VAL A 11 4.92 1.38 -17.96
C VAL A 11 4.40 2.14 -16.73
N TYR A 12 5.24 2.92 -16.04
CA TYR A 12 4.81 3.63 -14.83
C TYR A 12 3.69 4.66 -15.03
N PRO A 13 3.74 5.54 -16.03
CA PRO A 13 2.63 6.46 -16.30
C PRO A 13 1.36 5.72 -16.72
N ALA A 14 1.48 4.64 -17.49
CA ALA A 14 0.32 3.82 -17.82
C ALA A 14 -0.32 3.22 -16.56
N ILE A 15 0.47 2.63 -15.66
CA ILE A 15 -0.02 2.11 -14.37
C ILE A 15 -0.69 3.23 -13.55
N ALA A 16 -0.08 4.41 -13.48
CA ALA A 16 -0.65 5.53 -12.73
C ALA A 16 -1.99 5.99 -13.32
N VAL A 17 -2.07 6.16 -14.65
CA VAL A 17 -3.30 6.60 -15.32
C VAL A 17 -4.40 5.55 -15.20
N PHE A 18 -4.12 4.29 -15.54
CA PHE A 18 -5.11 3.21 -15.42
C PHE A 18 -5.51 2.94 -13.97
N GLY A 19 -4.56 3.05 -13.03
CA GLY A 19 -4.83 2.91 -11.60
C GLY A 19 -5.72 4.03 -11.06
N ILE A 20 -5.50 5.28 -11.47
CA ILE A 20 -6.38 6.40 -11.09
C ILE A 20 -7.77 6.20 -11.69
N LEU A 21 -7.86 5.94 -12.99
CA LEU A 21 -9.15 5.73 -13.67
C LEU A 21 -9.94 4.56 -13.06
N GLY A 22 -9.27 3.43 -12.80
CA GLY A 22 -9.89 2.26 -12.17
C GLY A 22 -10.41 2.56 -10.77
N ASN A 23 -9.62 3.23 -9.94
CA ASN A 23 -10.05 3.60 -8.58
C ASN A 23 -11.14 4.68 -8.57
N VAL A 24 -11.16 5.61 -9.52
CA VAL A 24 -12.23 6.60 -9.69
C VAL A 24 -13.55 5.91 -10.04
N LEU A 25 -13.52 4.93 -10.95
CA LEU A 25 -14.72 4.14 -11.29
C LEU A 25 -15.19 3.34 -10.07
N ASN A 26 -14.29 2.68 -9.36
CA ASN A 26 -14.61 1.93 -8.14
C ASN A 26 -15.26 2.85 -7.09
N LEU A 27 -14.67 4.02 -6.83
CA LEU A 27 -15.20 5.00 -5.90
C LEU A 27 -16.59 5.50 -6.34
N SER A 28 -16.79 5.80 -7.62
CA SER A 28 -18.07 6.28 -8.16
C SER A 28 -19.20 5.27 -7.94
N VAL A 29 -18.92 3.98 -8.16
CA VAL A 29 -19.89 2.89 -7.94
C VAL A 29 -20.18 2.69 -6.44
N LEU A 30 -19.14 2.75 -5.60
CA LEU A 30 -19.27 2.52 -4.15
C LEU A 30 -19.94 3.68 -3.41
N LEU A 31 -19.83 4.92 -3.92
CA LEU A 31 -20.50 6.09 -3.36
C LEU A 31 -21.99 6.14 -3.69
N ASN A 32 -22.47 5.32 -4.62
CA ASN A 32 -23.90 5.23 -4.91
C ASN A 32 -24.68 4.80 -3.65
N ARG A 33 -25.79 5.51 -3.36
CA ARG A 33 -26.62 5.31 -2.17
C ARG A 33 -27.11 3.86 -2.02
N SER A 34 -27.32 3.16 -3.14
CA SER A 34 -27.72 1.74 -3.16
C SER A 34 -26.64 0.77 -2.65
N MET A 35 -25.36 1.17 -2.68
CA MET A 35 -24.21 0.31 -2.36
C MET A 35 -23.58 0.65 -1.00
N ARG A 36 -24.16 1.57 -0.22
CA ARG A 36 -23.58 2.06 1.04
C ARG A 36 -23.72 1.01 2.16
N THR A 37 -22.78 0.10 2.22
CA THR A 37 -22.61 -0.89 3.30
C THR A 37 -21.31 -0.63 4.06
N ARG A 38 -21.16 -1.25 5.24
CA ARG A 38 -19.94 -1.14 6.07
C ARG A 38 -18.66 -1.53 5.31
N PRO A 39 -18.56 -2.72 4.67
CA PRO A 39 -17.38 -3.08 3.89
C PRO A 39 -17.18 -2.17 2.68
N ASN A 40 -18.26 -1.73 2.04
CA ASN A 40 -18.17 -0.82 0.89
C ASN A 40 -17.67 0.57 1.27
N THR A 41 -17.86 1.01 2.51
CA THR A 41 -17.29 2.26 3.02
C THR A 41 -15.77 2.14 3.18
N PHE A 42 -15.27 1.02 3.71
CA PHE A 42 -13.83 0.77 3.76
C PHE A 42 -13.21 0.63 2.36
N LEU A 43 -13.91 -0.01 1.43
CA LEU A 43 -13.48 -0.10 0.02
C LEU A 43 -13.46 1.28 -0.67
N ALA A 44 -14.37 2.18 -0.32
CA ALA A 44 -14.38 3.55 -0.83
C ALA A 44 -13.19 4.36 -0.28
N VAL A 45 -12.89 4.24 1.02
CA VAL A 45 -11.70 4.87 1.63
C VAL A 45 -10.41 4.33 1.03
N LEU A 46 -10.34 3.02 0.79
CA LEU A 46 -9.23 2.37 0.09
C LEU A 46 -9.02 2.97 -1.31
N ALA A 47 -10.07 3.01 -2.13
CA ALA A 47 -10.00 3.57 -3.48
C ALA A 47 -9.58 5.05 -3.47
N PHE A 48 -10.07 5.82 -2.50
CA PHE A 48 -9.68 7.23 -2.31
C PHE A 48 -8.20 7.37 -1.93
N ALA A 49 -7.71 6.54 -1.00
CA ALA A 49 -6.31 6.51 -0.62
C ALA A 49 -5.39 6.12 -1.78
N ASP A 50 -5.80 5.16 -2.61
CA ASP A 50 -5.04 4.72 -3.80
C ASP A 50 -4.96 5.81 -4.89
N ILE A 51 -6.04 6.58 -5.10
CA ILE A 51 -6.03 7.74 -6.01
C ILE A 51 -5.03 8.79 -5.53
N ILE A 52 -5.05 9.13 -4.24
CA ILE A 52 -4.12 10.11 -3.66
C ILE A 52 -2.69 9.59 -3.76
N PHE A 53 -2.46 8.32 -3.40
CA PHE A 53 -1.16 7.67 -3.50
C PHE A 53 -0.56 7.77 -4.91
N LEU A 54 -1.34 7.39 -5.93
CA LEU A 54 -0.91 7.47 -7.33
C LEU A 54 -0.67 8.90 -7.79
N SER A 55 -1.52 9.84 -7.37
CA SER A 55 -1.38 11.26 -7.69
C SER A 55 -0.11 11.85 -7.08
N LEU A 56 0.25 11.46 -5.85
CA LEU A 56 1.48 11.90 -5.17
C LEU A 56 2.75 11.31 -5.77
N LEU A 57 2.68 10.14 -6.40
CA LEU A 57 3.81 9.53 -7.13
C LEU A 57 4.00 10.10 -8.53
N PHE A 58 2.95 10.70 -9.10
CA PHE A 58 2.96 11.23 -10.47
C PHE A 58 4.11 12.21 -10.76
N PRO A 59 4.47 13.18 -9.87
CA PRO A 59 5.61 14.06 -10.09
C PRO A 59 6.95 13.33 -10.24
N ASN A 60 7.12 12.20 -9.56
CA ASN A 60 8.34 11.39 -9.66
C ASN A 60 8.42 10.67 -11.03
N ILE A 61 7.27 10.24 -11.55
CA ILE A 61 7.18 9.70 -12.92
C ILE A 61 7.53 10.79 -13.94
N LEU A 62 6.99 11.99 -13.77
CA LEU A 62 7.27 13.14 -14.64
C LEU A 62 8.76 13.52 -14.64
N ALA A 63 9.42 13.47 -13.48
CA ALA A 63 10.84 13.80 -13.36
C ALA A 63 11.76 12.93 -14.24
N ASN A 64 11.30 11.74 -14.64
CA ASN A 64 12.03 10.84 -15.55
C ASN A 64 11.91 11.23 -17.03
N TYR A 65 10.99 12.14 -17.42
CA TYR A 65 10.83 12.58 -18.82
C TYR A 65 11.74 13.77 -19.13
N SER A 66 12.46 13.71 -20.26
CA SER A 66 13.47 14.68 -20.66
C SER A 66 12.92 16.11 -20.65
N PHE A 67 11.68 16.28 -21.12
CA PHE A 67 10.98 17.57 -21.08
C PHE A 67 10.95 18.21 -19.68
N PHE A 68 10.64 17.42 -18.65
CA PHE A 68 10.60 17.88 -17.26
C PHE A 68 11.98 17.82 -16.58
N THR A 69 12.84 16.89 -16.96
CA THR A 69 14.22 16.75 -16.45
C THR A 69 15.08 17.97 -16.78
N PHE A 70 14.87 18.60 -17.94
CA PHE A 70 15.60 19.80 -18.35
C PHE A 70 14.94 21.12 -17.92
N ASN A 71 13.72 21.07 -17.39
CA ASN A 71 13.06 22.26 -16.85
C ASN A 71 13.60 22.58 -15.44
N TYR A 72 14.32 23.70 -15.32
CA TYR A 72 14.94 24.14 -14.06
C TYR A 72 13.92 24.33 -12.94
N TYR A 73 12.81 25.03 -13.21
CA TYR A 73 11.79 25.35 -12.20
C TYR A 73 11.12 24.10 -11.65
N PHE A 74 10.71 23.19 -12.54
CA PHE A 74 10.11 21.92 -12.14
C PHE A 74 11.09 21.09 -11.29
N ARG A 75 12.35 20.99 -11.74
CA ARG A 75 13.36 20.16 -11.08
C ARG A 75 13.78 20.71 -9.72
N TYR A 76 13.90 22.03 -9.59
CA TYR A 76 14.18 22.69 -8.31
C TYR A 76 13.06 22.45 -7.31
N PHE A 77 11.81 22.69 -7.72
CA PHE A 77 10.63 22.44 -6.88
C PHE A 77 10.50 20.97 -6.50
N TYR A 78 10.67 20.05 -7.46
CA TYR A 78 10.62 18.61 -7.23
C TYR A 78 11.67 18.15 -6.21
N PHE A 79 12.92 18.63 -6.31
CA PHE A 79 13.96 18.21 -5.37
C PHE A 79 13.72 18.66 -3.93
N HIS A 80 13.04 19.78 -3.73
CA HIS A 80 12.69 20.25 -2.40
C HIS A 80 11.47 19.50 -1.83
N THR A 81 10.51 19.16 -2.68
CA THR A 81 9.22 18.58 -2.26
C THR A 81 9.19 17.05 -2.29
N LYS A 82 10.09 16.38 -3.03
CA LYS A 82 10.05 14.92 -3.25
C LYS A 82 9.97 14.09 -1.96
N VAL A 83 10.68 14.48 -0.90
CA VAL A 83 10.68 13.73 0.37
C VAL A 83 9.29 13.79 1.01
N HIS A 84 8.67 14.97 1.00
CA HIS A 84 7.32 15.18 1.52
C HIS A 84 6.27 14.45 0.68
N LEU A 85 6.38 14.50 -0.66
CA LEU A 85 5.48 13.75 -1.56
C LEU A 85 5.56 12.24 -1.30
N ILE A 86 6.78 11.70 -1.17
CA ILE A 86 7.00 10.29 -0.87
C ILE A 86 6.50 9.93 0.53
N SER A 87 6.67 10.81 1.52
CA SER A 87 6.14 10.60 2.88
C SER A 87 4.61 10.55 2.89
N MET A 88 3.95 11.50 2.23
CA MET A 88 2.49 11.50 2.09
C MET A 88 1.97 10.29 1.32
N ALA A 89 2.70 9.85 0.29
CA ALA A 89 2.37 8.61 -0.43
C ALA A 89 2.45 7.39 0.52
N ASN A 90 3.44 7.32 1.40
CA ASN A 90 3.53 6.22 2.38
C ASN A 90 2.41 6.24 3.40
N TRP A 91 2.00 7.43 3.83
CA TRP A 91 0.83 7.56 4.69
C TRP A 91 -0.43 7.02 3.99
N CYS A 92 -0.69 7.42 2.75
CA CYS A 92 -1.83 6.92 1.98
C CYS A 92 -1.76 5.39 1.79
N SER A 93 -0.58 4.86 1.49
CA SER A 93 -0.37 3.43 1.33
C SER A 93 -0.57 2.65 2.64
N ALA A 94 -0.15 3.22 3.78
CA ALA A 94 -0.39 2.63 5.09
C ALA A 94 -1.90 2.58 5.42
N VAL A 95 -2.62 3.67 5.15
CA VAL A 95 -4.09 3.72 5.31
C VAL A 95 -4.76 2.65 4.46
N ALA A 96 -4.39 2.54 3.18
CA ALA A 96 -4.91 1.52 2.26
C ALA A 96 -4.75 0.10 2.84
N ILE A 97 -3.56 -0.25 3.31
CA ILE A 97 -3.27 -1.59 3.88
C ILE A 97 -4.14 -1.89 5.10
N TRP A 98 -4.25 -0.95 6.03
CA TRP A 98 -5.08 -1.12 7.22
C TRP A 98 -6.58 -1.18 6.87
N CYS A 99 -7.03 -0.46 5.85
CA CYS A 99 -8.38 -0.59 5.31
C CYS A 99 -8.62 -1.99 4.71
N VAL A 100 -7.66 -2.57 3.98
CA VAL A 100 -7.76 -3.95 3.46
C VAL A 100 -7.89 -4.95 4.62
N ILE A 101 -7.08 -4.82 5.67
CA ILE A 101 -7.19 -5.65 6.88
C ILE A 101 -8.58 -5.53 7.50
N ALA A 102 -9.09 -4.30 7.64
CA ALA A 102 -10.41 -4.04 8.20
C ALA A 102 -11.52 -4.70 7.35
N VAL A 103 -11.43 -4.63 6.01
CA VAL A 103 -12.35 -5.32 5.10
C VAL A 103 -12.29 -6.84 5.28
N CYS A 104 -11.10 -7.42 5.38
CA CYS A 104 -10.94 -8.86 5.59
C CYS A 104 -11.51 -9.31 6.94
N ALA A 105 -11.27 -8.53 8.00
CA ALA A 105 -11.81 -8.79 9.33
C ALA A 105 -13.35 -8.68 9.36
N ASP A 106 -13.93 -7.65 8.74
CA ASP A 106 -15.38 -7.46 8.64
C ASP A 106 -16.04 -8.63 7.88
N ARG A 107 -15.43 -9.07 6.76
CA ARG A 107 -15.90 -10.25 6.00
C ARG A 107 -15.87 -11.52 6.84
N LEU A 108 -14.79 -11.75 7.59
CA LEU A 108 -14.67 -12.92 8.46
C LEU A 108 -15.71 -12.90 9.58
N ALA A 109 -15.93 -11.75 10.21
CA ALA A 109 -16.96 -11.57 11.24
C ALA A 109 -18.37 -11.84 10.69
N GLY A 110 -18.67 -11.35 9.48
CA GLY A 110 -19.95 -11.60 8.81
C GLY A 110 -20.21 -13.06 8.45
N ILE A 111 -19.16 -13.86 8.21
CA ILE A 111 -19.28 -15.30 7.91
C ILE A 111 -19.43 -16.14 9.16
N ARG A 112 -18.73 -15.78 10.25
CA ARG A 112 -18.82 -16.52 11.53
C ARG A 112 -20.14 -16.25 12.23
N ASP A 113 -20.55 -14.98 12.34
CA ASP A 113 -21.71 -14.57 13.13
C ASP A 113 -22.64 -13.63 12.32
N PRO A 114 -23.43 -14.18 11.36
CA PRO A 114 -24.25 -13.37 10.46
C PRO A 114 -25.33 -12.52 11.16
N LEU A 115 -25.79 -12.96 12.34
CA LEU A 115 -26.83 -12.29 13.12
C LEU A 115 -26.25 -11.21 14.07
N TYR A 116 -25.09 -11.48 14.68
CA TYR A 116 -24.42 -10.52 15.56
C TYR A 116 -23.77 -9.37 14.78
N ALA A 117 -23.19 -9.67 13.61
CA ALA A 117 -22.61 -8.67 12.73
C ALA A 117 -23.64 -7.62 12.31
N ARG A 118 -24.91 -7.99 12.06
CA ARG A 118 -25.96 -7.03 11.68
C ARG A 118 -26.38 -6.13 12.84
N SER A 119 -26.42 -6.66 14.07
CA SER A 119 -26.99 -5.98 15.24
C SER A 119 -26.02 -5.08 16.03
N ALA A 120 -24.70 -5.33 15.99
CA ALA A 120 -23.79 -4.74 16.98
C ALA A 120 -23.13 -3.39 16.60
N TRP A 121 -23.14 -2.99 15.32
CA TRP A 121 -22.33 -1.84 14.88
C TRP A 121 -23.18 -0.60 14.54
N SER A 122 -23.13 0.38 15.44
CA SER A 122 -23.75 1.70 15.26
C SER A 122 -23.07 2.51 14.16
N TRP A 123 -23.84 3.37 13.48
CA TRP A 123 -23.40 4.15 12.32
C TRP A 123 -22.25 5.12 12.62
N TRP A 124 -22.05 5.51 13.88
CA TRP A 124 -20.99 6.40 14.36
C TRP A 124 -19.65 5.71 14.60
N ARG A 125 -19.65 4.42 14.92
CA ARG A 125 -18.39 3.71 15.24
C ARG A 125 -17.53 3.49 13.99
N LEU A 126 -18.13 3.32 12.82
CA LEU A 126 -17.40 3.14 11.56
C LEU A 126 -16.52 4.35 11.19
N PRO A 127 -17.04 5.59 11.12
CA PRO A 127 -16.20 6.75 10.85
C PRO A 127 -15.14 6.96 11.94
N ILE A 128 -15.44 6.68 13.21
CA ILE A 128 -14.45 6.73 14.29
C ILE A 128 -13.30 5.76 14.01
N VAL A 129 -13.57 4.51 13.65
CA VAL A 129 -12.53 3.53 13.32
C VAL A 129 -11.68 3.99 12.12
N ILE A 130 -12.31 4.52 11.07
CA ILE A 130 -11.59 5.04 9.90
C ILE A 130 -10.68 6.20 10.29
N VAL A 131 -11.18 7.17 11.06
CA VAL A 131 -10.40 8.32 11.52
C VAL A 131 -9.23 7.86 12.39
N THR A 132 -9.44 6.90 13.29
CA THR A 132 -8.37 6.33 14.11
C THR A 132 -7.30 5.64 13.25
N VAL A 133 -7.69 4.85 12.24
CA VAL A 133 -6.75 4.22 11.30
C VAL A 133 -5.92 5.27 10.57
N VAL A 134 -6.58 6.32 10.05
CA VAL A 134 -5.90 7.42 9.34
C VAL A 134 -4.93 8.16 10.26
N ALA A 135 -5.34 8.48 11.49
CA ALA A 135 -4.54 9.20 12.46
C ALA A 135 -3.32 8.38 12.94
N VAL A 136 -3.52 7.10 13.27
CA VAL A 136 -2.43 6.21 13.72
C VAL A 136 -1.43 5.97 12.60
N ALA A 137 -1.91 5.70 11.38
CA ALA A 137 -1.04 5.57 10.21
C ALA A 137 -0.26 6.85 9.92
N GLY A 138 -0.92 8.02 10.06
CA GLY A 138 -0.29 9.33 9.90
C GLY A 138 0.80 9.58 10.94
N GLY A 139 0.51 9.35 12.22
CA GLY A 139 1.48 9.51 13.30
C GLY A 139 2.71 8.62 13.13
N LEU A 140 2.51 7.36 12.76
CA LEU A 140 3.60 6.40 12.54
C LEU A 140 4.42 6.66 11.26
N THR A 141 3.89 7.42 10.30
CA THR A 141 4.61 7.79 9.06
C THR A 141 5.14 9.21 9.08
N PHE A 142 4.73 10.04 10.05
CA PHE A 142 5.07 11.45 10.11
C PHE A 142 6.58 11.72 10.12
N TYR A 143 7.35 10.87 10.82
CA TYR A 143 8.81 10.97 10.90
C TYR A 143 9.49 10.93 9.53
N GLN A 144 8.86 10.32 8.51
CA GLN A 144 9.42 10.19 7.16
C GLN A 144 9.58 11.54 6.46
N ASN A 145 8.82 12.57 6.86
CA ASN A 145 9.03 13.94 6.38
C ASN A 145 10.41 14.48 6.76
N PHE A 146 10.97 13.95 7.85
CA PHE A 146 12.27 14.37 8.40
C PHE A 146 13.31 13.25 8.29
N GLU A 147 13.02 12.11 7.67
CA GLU A 147 13.96 10.98 7.62
C GLU A 147 15.18 11.30 6.73
N TYR A 148 14.98 12.08 5.67
CA TYR A 148 16.00 12.39 4.68
C TYR A 148 16.30 13.88 4.60
N TYR A 149 17.60 14.20 4.55
CA TYR A 149 18.07 15.53 4.19
C TYR A 149 18.62 15.50 2.77
N CYS A 150 18.09 16.36 1.90
CA CYS A 150 18.47 16.45 0.49
C CYS A 150 19.29 17.70 0.22
N LEU A 151 20.57 17.53 -0.12
CA LEU A 151 21.43 18.62 -0.57
C LEU A 151 21.19 18.85 -2.07
N VAL A 152 20.77 20.05 -2.44
CA VAL A 152 20.62 20.48 -3.85
C VAL A 152 21.78 21.41 -4.20
N ARG A 153 22.51 21.10 -5.27
CA ARG A 153 23.58 21.95 -5.81
C ARG A 153 23.48 22.06 -7.32
N SER A 154 23.78 23.24 -7.83
CA SER A 154 23.95 23.48 -9.26
C SER A 154 25.40 23.23 -9.65
N TYR A 155 25.57 22.53 -10.77
CA TYR A 155 26.85 22.26 -11.43
C TYR A 155 26.80 22.82 -12.85
N CYS A 156 27.97 23.01 -13.46
CA CYS A 156 28.11 23.49 -14.85
C CYS A 156 27.35 24.80 -15.12
N ARG A 157 27.71 25.89 -14.45
CA ARG A 157 27.15 27.24 -14.70
C ARG A 157 25.61 27.24 -14.69
N GLU A 158 25.04 26.59 -13.68
CA GLU A 158 23.58 26.45 -13.44
C GLU A 158 22.80 25.57 -14.43
N THR A 159 23.48 24.90 -15.37
CA THR A 159 22.81 24.04 -16.35
C THR A 159 22.46 22.65 -15.82
N GLN A 160 23.13 22.18 -14.75
CA GLN A 160 22.89 20.85 -14.16
C GLN A 160 22.54 20.94 -12.68
N LEU A 161 21.26 20.75 -12.35
CA LEU A 161 20.81 20.66 -10.97
C LEU A 161 20.92 19.22 -10.47
N TYR A 162 21.74 19.00 -9.43
CA TYR A 162 21.92 17.68 -8.82
C TYR A 162 21.43 17.70 -7.37
N SER A 163 20.70 16.66 -6.98
CA SER A 163 20.20 16.48 -5.61
C SER A 163 20.62 15.12 -5.08
N ARG A 164 21.23 15.11 -3.89
CA ARG A 164 21.58 13.88 -3.18
C ARG A 164 20.94 13.90 -1.81
N CYS A 165 20.24 12.81 -1.45
CA CYS A 165 19.58 12.68 -0.16
C CYS A 165 20.29 11.64 0.70
N LEU A 166 20.60 12.01 1.94
CA LEU A 166 21.15 11.12 2.94
C LEU A 166 20.13 10.97 4.08
N PRO A 167 20.04 9.77 4.70
CA PRO A 167 19.20 9.59 5.86
C PRO A 167 19.84 10.32 7.05
N ILE A 168 19.01 10.93 7.90
CA ILE A 168 19.51 11.71 9.04
C ILE A 168 20.34 10.86 10.01
N TYR A 169 20.04 9.58 10.13
CA TYR A 169 20.76 8.63 10.98
C TYR A 169 22.03 8.05 10.33
N SER A 170 22.50 8.58 9.20
CA SER A 170 23.75 8.13 8.57
C SER A 170 24.98 8.60 9.35
N GLU A 171 25.95 7.70 9.48
CA GLU A 171 27.28 7.98 10.03
C GLU A 171 28.09 8.88 9.09
N THR A 172 27.94 8.71 7.77
CA THR A 172 28.63 9.50 6.76
C THR A 172 27.78 10.68 6.29
N TRP A 173 28.35 11.89 6.27
CA TRP A 173 27.65 13.09 5.78
C TRP A 173 28.16 13.58 4.41
N PHE A 174 27.60 14.68 3.92
CA PHE A 174 28.00 15.26 2.64
C PHE A 174 29.44 15.80 2.71
N GLY A 175 30.36 15.14 2.00
CA GLY A 175 31.79 15.43 2.05
C GLY A 175 32.44 14.90 3.33
N ASN A 176 33.63 15.41 3.69
CA ASN A 176 34.31 15.06 4.95
C ASN A 176 33.78 15.89 6.14
N ARG A 177 32.47 16.11 6.21
CA ARG A 177 31.83 16.84 7.31
C ARG A 177 31.18 15.86 8.26
N GLU A 178 31.11 16.24 9.53
CA GLU A 178 30.28 15.53 10.49
C GLU A 178 28.81 15.85 10.24
N ASN A 179 27.96 14.90 10.60
CA ASN A 179 26.51 15.08 10.49
C ASN A 179 26.06 16.14 11.52
N PRO A 180 25.30 17.17 11.12
CA PRO A 180 24.95 18.30 11.97
C PRO A 180 23.79 18.00 12.94
N PHE A 181 23.08 16.88 12.78
CA PHE A 181 21.93 16.53 13.60
C PHE A 181 22.37 15.94 14.95
N SER A 182 21.64 16.24 16.03
CA SER A 182 21.96 15.73 17.37
C SER A 182 21.88 14.18 17.41
N PRO A 183 22.75 13.52 18.20
CA PRO A 183 22.78 12.04 18.27
C PRO A 183 21.45 11.46 18.76
N LEU A 184 20.78 12.14 19.70
CA LEU A 184 19.46 11.76 20.18
C LEU A 184 18.42 11.76 19.05
N PHE A 185 18.41 12.81 18.21
CA PHE A 185 17.47 12.90 17.10
C PHE A 185 17.71 11.78 16.08
N ARG A 186 18.98 11.44 15.78
CA ARG A 186 19.32 10.31 14.91
C ARG A 186 18.82 8.98 15.46
N GLN A 187 19.00 8.75 16.76
CA GLN A 187 18.52 7.52 17.42
C GLN A 187 16.98 7.43 17.39
N ILE A 188 16.28 8.54 17.64
CA ILE A 188 14.81 8.59 17.56
C ILE A 188 14.34 8.22 16.15
N ILE A 189 14.91 8.85 15.11
CA ILE A 189 14.53 8.55 13.72
C ILE A 189 14.85 7.09 13.36
N SER A 190 16.00 6.56 13.79
CA SER A 190 16.36 5.15 13.59
C SER A 190 15.36 4.20 14.23
N LEU A 191 14.92 4.49 15.47
CA LEU A 191 13.89 3.71 16.17
C LEU A 191 12.53 3.80 15.44
N CYS A 192 12.15 4.97 14.96
CA CYS A 192 10.92 5.14 14.17
C CYS A 192 10.95 4.32 12.87
N VAL A 193 12.10 4.24 12.19
CA VAL A 193 12.29 3.38 11.01
C VAL A 193 12.05 1.91 11.35
N LEU A 194 12.59 1.44 12.48
CA LEU A 194 12.38 0.07 12.96
C LEU A 194 10.90 -0.19 13.29
N ILE A 195 10.26 0.71 14.05
CA ILE A 195 8.84 0.60 14.41
C ILE A 195 7.97 0.55 13.15
N TYR A 196 8.25 1.39 12.15
CA TYR A 196 7.53 1.38 10.88
C TYR A 196 7.68 0.04 10.15
N ALA A 197 8.90 -0.52 10.07
CA ALA A 197 9.11 -1.81 9.43
C ALA A 197 8.31 -2.94 10.11
N LEU A 198 8.28 -2.94 11.43
CA LEU A 198 7.51 -3.94 12.20
C LEU A 198 5.99 -3.75 12.05
N THR A 199 5.50 -2.52 12.18
CA THR A 199 4.06 -2.22 12.30
C THR A 199 3.36 -1.99 10.97
N MET A 200 4.05 -1.50 9.94
CA MET A 200 3.46 -1.13 8.64
C MET A 200 3.84 -2.08 7.50
N ILE A 201 4.77 -3.02 7.74
CA ILE A 201 5.17 -4.02 6.76
C ILE A 201 4.93 -5.42 7.32
N ILE A 202 5.61 -5.80 8.40
CA ILE A 202 5.58 -7.18 8.92
C ILE A 202 4.20 -7.52 9.50
N LEU A 203 3.70 -6.69 10.43
CA LEU A 203 2.42 -6.94 11.10
C LEU A 203 1.25 -7.03 10.10
N PRO A 204 1.08 -6.13 9.11
CA PRO A 204 0.01 -6.25 8.14
C PRO A 204 0.06 -7.52 7.28
N ILE A 205 1.26 -7.97 6.89
CA ILE A 205 1.43 -9.21 6.13
C ILE A 205 0.99 -10.41 6.97
N VAL A 206 1.41 -10.48 8.24
CA VAL A 206 1.01 -11.55 9.17
C VAL A 206 -0.50 -11.53 9.40
N LEU A 207 -1.09 -10.36 9.66
CA LEU A 207 -2.53 -10.23 9.88
C LEU A 207 -3.32 -10.63 8.64
N LEU A 208 -2.92 -10.19 7.45
CA LEU A 208 -3.62 -10.53 6.21
C LEU A 208 -3.53 -12.01 5.88
N THR A 209 -2.36 -12.63 6.07
CA THR A 209 -2.23 -14.08 5.85
C THR A 209 -3.13 -14.86 6.81
N ILE A 210 -3.11 -14.54 8.11
CA ILE A 210 -3.97 -15.19 9.11
C ILE A 210 -5.45 -14.97 8.79
N LEU A 211 -5.88 -13.73 8.55
CA LEU A 211 -7.28 -13.41 8.26
C LEU A 211 -7.78 -14.11 7.00
N ASN A 212 -6.96 -14.15 5.94
CA ASN A 212 -7.33 -14.83 4.70
C ASN A 212 -7.39 -16.35 4.85
N LEU A 213 -6.49 -16.95 5.65
CA LEU A 213 -6.55 -18.39 5.98
C LEU A 213 -7.80 -18.72 6.81
N MET A 214 -8.11 -17.89 7.80
CA MET A 214 -9.32 -18.05 8.62
C MET A 214 -10.60 -17.88 7.80
N LEU A 215 -10.61 -16.93 6.85
CA LEU A 215 -11.70 -16.74 5.89
C LEU A 215 -11.91 -17.99 5.04
N LEU A 216 -10.83 -18.54 4.47
CA LEU A 216 -10.88 -19.76 3.69
C LEU A 216 -11.40 -20.94 4.51
N TYR A 217 -10.92 -21.11 5.75
CA TYR A 217 -11.36 -22.17 6.63
C TYR A 217 -12.85 -22.04 7.00
N ALA A 218 -13.30 -20.84 7.34
CA ALA A 218 -14.70 -20.57 7.67
C ALA A 218 -15.64 -20.85 6.48
N LEU A 219 -15.23 -20.45 5.27
CA LEU A 219 -15.96 -20.76 4.04
C LEU A 219 -16.05 -22.26 3.78
N ARG A 220 -14.93 -22.99 3.88
CA ARG A 220 -14.91 -24.46 3.72
C ARG A 220 -15.78 -25.18 4.76
N LYS A 221 -15.75 -24.74 6.02
CA LYS A 221 -16.59 -25.33 7.08
C LYS A 221 -18.07 -25.11 6.80
N ARG A 222 -18.46 -23.89 6.41
CA ARG A 222 -19.85 -23.58 6.04
C ARG A 222 -20.30 -24.41 4.83
N GLN A 223 -19.43 -24.57 3.83
CA GLN A 223 -19.69 -25.41 2.66
C GLN A 223 -19.90 -26.87 3.03
N LYS A 224 -19.02 -27.46 3.87
CA LYS A 224 -19.16 -28.85 4.33
C LYS A 224 -20.48 -29.09 5.06
N ASN A 225 -20.92 -28.13 5.88
CA ASN A 225 -22.20 -28.21 6.58
C ASN A 225 -23.39 -28.12 5.61
N LEU A 226 -23.29 -27.29 4.56
CA LEU A 226 -24.31 -27.18 3.50
C LEU A 226 -24.39 -28.44 2.63
N THR A 227 -23.24 -29.03 2.25
CA THR A 227 -23.19 -30.27 1.48
C THR A 227 -23.69 -31.47 2.28
N MET A 228 -23.35 -31.55 3.57
CA MET A 228 -23.83 -32.61 4.46
C MET A 228 -25.34 -32.50 4.73
N SER A 229 -25.88 -31.28 4.78
CA SER A 229 -27.33 -31.04 4.86
C SER A 229 -28.06 -31.35 3.54
N ALA A 230 -27.36 -31.28 2.40
CA ALA A 230 -27.89 -31.63 1.09
C ALA A 230 -27.92 -33.16 0.85
N ASP A 231 -26.97 -33.89 1.44
CA ASP A 231 -26.88 -35.37 1.34
C ASP A 231 -28.03 -36.07 2.10
N LEU A 232 -28.57 -35.42 3.14
CA LEU A 232 -29.80 -35.85 3.83
C LEU A 232 -31.09 -35.60 3.03
N ASN A 233 -31.04 -34.83 1.94
CA ASN A 233 -32.20 -34.42 1.14
C ASN A 233 -32.00 -34.76 -0.34
N GLU A 234 -31.76 -36.03 -0.62
CA GLU A 234 -31.30 -36.56 -1.92
C GLU A 234 -32.34 -36.55 -3.07
N ARG A 235 -33.39 -35.72 -3.05
CA ARG A 235 -34.47 -35.82 -4.07
C ARG A 235 -34.83 -34.61 -4.91
N ARG A 236 -34.12 -33.48 -4.88
CA ARG A 236 -34.43 -32.36 -5.80
C ARG A 236 -33.20 -31.53 -6.18
N LYS A 237 -32.31 -32.11 -6.99
CA LYS A 237 -31.25 -31.34 -7.69
C LYS A 237 -31.91 -30.34 -8.64
N THR A 238 -31.94 -29.08 -8.23
CA THR A 238 -32.45 -27.96 -9.05
C THR A 238 -31.26 -27.10 -9.50
N ALA A 239 -31.35 -26.48 -10.67
CA ALA A 239 -30.30 -25.63 -11.27
C ALA A 239 -29.65 -24.58 -10.33
N GLY A 240 -30.35 -24.19 -9.25
CA GLY A 240 -29.83 -23.32 -8.20
C GLY A 240 -28.65 -23.87 -7.39
N GLN A 241 -28.55 -25.19 -7.21
CA GLN A 241 -27.45 -25.82 -6.45
C GLN A 241 -26.14 -25.85 -7.24
N LEU A 242 -26.22 -26.03 -8.57
CA LEU A 242 -25.09 -25.91 -9.49
C LEU A 242 -24.61 -24.45 -9.60
N HIS A 243 -25.54 -23.49 -9.56
CA HIS A 243 -25.21 -22.06 -9.52
C HIS A 243 -24.48 -21.69 -8.22
N LEU A 244 -24.92 -22.24 -7.07
CA LEU A 244 -24.28 -22.05 -5.77
C LEU A 244 -22.84 -22.58 -5.76
N GLN A 245 -22.62 -23.80 -6.28
CA GLN A 245 -21.28 -24.41 -6.39
C GLN A 245 -20.36 -23.64 -7.35
N LYS A 246 -20.89 -23.10 -8.46
CA LYS A 246 -20.14 -22.21 -9.37
C LYS A 246 -19.77 -20.88 -8.71
N THR A 247 -20.68 -20.28 -7.93
CA THR A 247 -20.34 -19.09 -7.13
C THR A 247 -19.31 -19.39 -6.05
N GLU A 248 -19.35 -20.56 -5.40
CA GLU A 248 -18.36 -20.96 -4.38
C GLU A 248 -16.96 -21.22 -4.95
N HIS A 249 -16.86 -21.84 -6.13
CA HIS A 249 -15.58 -22.00 -6.82
C HIS A 249 -15.01 -20.63 -7.20
N ARG A 250 -15.86 -19.71 -7.69
CA ARG A 250 -15.45 -18.33 -7.98
C ARG A 250 -14.95 -17.59 -6.74
N VAL A 251 -15.60 -17.77 -5.59
CA VAL A 251 -15.19 -17.15 -4.31
C VAL A 251 -13.87 -17.71 -3.80
N THR A 252 -13.68 -19.04 -3.83
CA THR A 252 -12.43 -19.68 -3.40
C THR A 252 -11.27 -19.29 -4.32
N LEU A 253 -11.53 -19.17 -5.62
CA LEU A 253 -10.58 -18.71 -6.62
C LEU A 253 -10.26 -17.22 -6.42
N THR A 254 -11.23 -16.36 -6.09
CA THR A 254 -10.94 -14.95 -5.76
C THR A 254 -10.12 -14.83 -4.48
N VAL A 255 -10.37 -15.64 -3.45
CA VAL A 255 -9.59 -15.62 -2.20
C VAL A 255 -8.17 -16.12 -2.43
N ALA A 256 -8.00 -17.22 -3.18
CA ALA A 256 -6.68 -17.68 -3.60
C ALA A 256 -5.98 -16.61 -4.42
N PHE A 257 -6.67 -15.99 -5.39
CA PHE A 257 -6.10 -14.93 -6.22
C PHE A 257 -5.71 -13.71 -5.39
N ILE A 258 -6.53 -13.28 -4.43
CA ILE A 258 -6.22 -12.16 -3.51
C ILE A 258 -4.99 -12.49 -2.66
N VAL A 259 -4.89 -13.69 -2.10
CA VAL A 259 -3.74 -14.11 -1.28
C VAL A 259 -2.47 -14.24 -2.13
N THR A 260 -2.58 -14.87 -3.30
CA THR A 260 -1.44 -15.08 -4.20
C THR A 260 -0.96 -13.77 -4.80
N MET A 261 -1.87 -12.90 -5.25
CA MET A 261 -1.54 -11.54 -5.67
C MET A 261 -0.92 -10.79 -4.50
N PHE A 262 -1.58 -10.66 -3.35
CA PHE A 262 -1.03 -9.94 -2.19
C PHE A 262 0.36 -10.43 -1.76
N THR A 263 0.62 -11.73 -1.81
CA THR A 263 1.93 -12.33 -1.47
C THR A 263 2.98 -12.06 -2.56
N LEU A 264 2.59 -12.12 -3.84
CA LEU A 264 3.45 -11.74 -4.97
C LEU A 264 3.75 -10.22 -5.00
N THR A 265 2.78 -9.40 -4.60
CA THR A 265 2.83 -7.94 -4.56
C THR A 265 3.66 -7.43 -3.38
N ASN A 266 3.52 -8.03 -2.19
CA ASN A 266 4.17 -7.55 -0.96
C ASN A 266 5.42 -8.34 -0.57
N GLY A 267 5.56 -9.59 -1.02
CA GLY A 267 6.71 -10.44 -0.75
C GLY A 267 8.05 -9.84 -1.21
N PRO A 268 8.16 -9.31 -2.44
CA PRO A 268 9.39 -8.69 -2.92
C PRO A 268 9.79 -7.46 -2.11
N SER A 269 8.82 -6.61 -1.74
CA SER A 269 9.06 -5.42 -0.91
C SER A 269 9.53 -5.77 0.51
N ALA A 270 8.93 -6.79 1.14
CA ALA A 270 9.30 -7.24 2.47
C ALA A 270 10.66 -7.94 2.50
N LEU A 271 10.93 -8.81 1.52
CA LEU A 271 12.22 -9.48 1.34
C LEU A 271 13.33 -8.45 1.09
N MET A 272 13.07 -7.43 0.27
CA MET A 272 14.04 -6.39 0.00
C MET A 272 14.30 -5.49 1.23
N HIS A 273 13.27 -5.20 2.04
CA HIS A 273 13.47 -4.49 3.31
C HIS A 273 14.28 -5.30 4.32
N LEU A 274 14.09 -6.62 4.38
CA LEU A 274 14.91 -7.52 5.19
C LEU A 274 16.35 -7.56 4.68
N ILE A 275 16.57 -7.70 3.37
CA ILE A 275 17.89 -7.66 2.75
C ILE A 275 18.57 -6.30 2.99
N ARG A 276 17.83 -5.19 2.89
CA ARG A 276 18.31 -3.83 3.19
C ARG A 276 18.81 -3.69 4.63
N THR A 277 18.11 -4.32 5.57
CA THR A 277 18.45 -4.27 7.01
C THR A 277 19.60 -5.22 7.33
N ALA A 278 19.68 -6.37 6.67
CA ALA A 278 20.70 -7.39 6.89
C ALA A 278 22.05 -7.09 6.20
N TYR A 279 22.05 -6.42 5.04
CA TYR A 279 23.25 -6.24 4.20
C TYR A 279 23.74 -4.78 4.08
N GLY A 280 23.08 -3.78 4.66
CA GLY A 280 23.59 -2.40 4.69
C GLY A 280 23.91 -1.79 3.31
N LEU A 281 23.11 -2.12 2.28
CA LEU A 281 23.36 -1.71 0.89
C LEU A 281 23.31 -0.18 0.68
N LYS A 282 24.28 0.34 -0.10
CA LYS A 282 24.62 1.76 -0.29
C LYS A 282 23.53 2.56 -1.03
N GLN A 283 23.27 3.77 -0.52
CA GLN A 283 22.18 4.73 -0.80
C GLN A 283 21.83 5.07 -2.28
N GLN A 284 22.67 4.77 -3.27
CA GLN A 284 22.57 5.38 -4.62
C GLN A 284 21.76 4.55 -5.63
N GLU A 285 21.82 3.21 -5.57
CA GLU A 285 20.92 2.31 -6.32
C GLU A 285 19.54 2.17 -5.64
N LEU A 286 19.45 2.65 -4.40
CA LEU A 286 18.32 2.50 -3.49
C LEU A 286 17.10 3.34 -3.90
N TYR A 287 17.26 4.48 -4.56
CA TYR A 287 16.14 5.39 -4.89
C TYR A 287 15.29 4.86 -6.06
N ASP A 288 15.94 4.36 -7.10
CA ASP A 288 15.27 3.75 -8.26
C ASP A 288 14.68 2.39 -7.89
N LEU A 289 15.35 1.61 -7.03
CA LEU A 289 14.85 0.29 -6.61
C LEU A 289 13.74 0.35 -5.55
N THR A 290 13.74 1.35 -4.65
CA THR A 290 12.63 1.55 -3.69
C THR A 290 11.38 2.07 -4.42
N MET A 291 11.56 2.87 -5.48
CA MET A 291 10.50 3.20 -6.41
C MET A 291 9.97 1.94 -7.13
N ILE A 292 10.85 1.07 -7.66
CA ILE A 292 10.45 -0.22 -8.23
C ILE A 292 9.69 -1.09 -7.21
N CYS A 293 10.20 -1.26 -5.97
CA CYS A 293 9.54 -2.08 -4.93
C CYS A 293 8.18 -1.51 -4.48
N ARG A 294 8.05 -0.19 -4.35
CA ARG A 294 6.77 0.47 -4.03
C ARG A 294 5.81 0.49 -5.21
N SER A 295 6.32 0.36 -6.43
CA SER A 295 5.52 0.22 -7.65
C SER A 295 5.13 -1.23 -7.94
N VAL A 296 5.88 -2.22 -7.44
CA VAL A 296 5.42 -3.62 -7.41
C VAL A 296 4.17 -3.74 -6.54
N ARG A 297 3.99 -2.85 -5.53
CA ARG A 297 2.75 -2.70 -4.74
C ARG A 297 1.52 -2.31 -5.58
N LEU A 298 1.69 -1.85 -6.83
CA LEU A 298 0.62 -1.49 -7.78
C LEU A 298 0.18 -2.65 -8.70
N LEU A 299 0.79 -3.83 -8.60
CA LEU A 299 0.41 -5.07 -9.28
C LEU A 299 -0.03 -6.12 -8.27
#